data_AF-A0A554LLD0-F1
#
_entry.id   AF-A0A554LLD0-F1
#
_cell.length_a   1.000
_cell.length_b   1.000
_cell.length_c   1.000
_cell.angle_alpha   90.00
_cell.angle_beta   90.00
_cell.angle_gamma   90.00
#
_symmetry.space_group_name_H-M   'P 1'
#
loop_
_entity.id
_entity.type
_entity.pdbx_description
1 polymer ?
#
loop_
_entity_poly.entity_id
_entity_poly.type
_entity_poly.pdbx_seq_one_letter_code
_entity_poly.pdbx_strand_id
1 'polypeptide(L)'
;MKKNVTIAVIVFLLVIAGISSFLIFNRQHTGTPSLISDVDSSKIRPEIKIYIDELYNSEITSIEHTTDGIEQTKKRLPNNPKEFSAGRFKVVFNNDNDKKVMIFQTEEKVGHISPITPGVTDVGGYVEIQKNPENDNSEGVAHTTKSLDNQSSLNSYTDLKLNASELDYLTRILYKKFEKSITDSQANYLNSVKDYALAIMFSRKNGIAEYHNQLINELKK
;
A
#
# COMPACT_ATOMS: atom_id res chain seq x y z
N MET A 1 56.28 10.69 -28.92
CA MET A 1 55.11 11.56 -29.16
C MET A 1 53.88 10.84 -29.73
N LYS A 2 53.98 9.77 -30.54
CA LYS A 2 52.80 9.12 -31.15
C LYS A 2 51.85 8.39 -30.18
N LYS A 3 52.36 7.79 -29.09
CA LYS A 3 51.53 7.02 -28.12
C LYS A 3 50.53 7.87 -27.31
N ASN A 4 50.91 9.10 -26.95
CA ASN A 4 50.04 9.96 -26.13
C ASN A 4 48.85 10.52 -26.95
N VAL A 5 49.03 10.69 -28.26
CA VAL A 5 47.96 11.11 -29.17
C VAL A 5 46.93 9.98 -29.33
N THR A 6 47.36 8.73 -29.43
CA THR A 6 46.45 7.59 -29.56
C THR A 6 45.59 7.39 -28.31
N ILE A 7 46.15 7.56 -27.12
CA ILE A 7 45.41 7.44 -25.85
C ILE A 7 44.37 8.56 -25.72
N ALA A 8 44.73 9.80 -26.08
CA ALA A 8 43.80 10.93 -26.04
C ALA A 8 42.61 10.73 -27.01
N VAL A 9 42.85 10.18 -28.20
CA VAL A 9 41.79 9.89 -29.19
C VAL A 9 40.85 8.79 -28.68
N ILE A 10 41.37 7.74 -28.04
CA ILE A 10 40.55 6.64 -27.50
C ILE A 10 39.65 7.15 -26.35
N VAL A 11 40.20 7.96 -25.43
CA VAL A 11 39.41 8.56 -24.34
C VAL A 11 38.34 9.49 -24.89
N PHE A 12 38.65 10.31 -25.89
CA PHE A 12 37.68 11.19 -26.53
C PHE A 12 36.55 10.41 -27.21
N LEU A 13 36.86 9.32 -27.90
CA LEU A 13 35.86 8.44 -28.53
C LEU A 13 34.97 7.73 -27.50
N LEU A 14 35.52 7.30 -26.35
CA LEU A 14 34.74 6.69 -25.26
C LEU A 14 33.80 7.69 -24.60
N VAL A 15 34.22 8.95 -24.42
CA VAL A 15 33.35 10.02 -23.91
C VAL A 15 32.22 10.34 -24.89
N ILE A 16 32.50 10.40 -26.19
CA ILE A 16 31.46 10.60 -27.21
C ILE A 16 30.48 9.42 -27.23
N ALA A 17 30.97 8.18 -27.18
CA ALA A 17 30.12 6.99 -27.14
C ALA A 17 29.23 6.96 -25.88
N GLY A 18 29.80 7.32 -24.72
CA GLY A 18 29.05 7.43 -23.46
C GLY A 18 27.96 8.50 -23.50
N ILE A 19 28.25 9.68 -24.03
CA ILE A 19 27.27 10.77 -24.19
C ILE A 19 26.20 10.37 -25.21
N SER A 20 26.58 9.69 -26.30
CA SER A 20 25.64 9.21 -27.33
C SER A 20 24.68 8.16 -26.75
N SER A 21 25.19 7.19 -25.99
CA SER A 21 24.37 6.19 -25.32
C SER A 21 23.46 6.80 -24.24
N PHE A 22 23.94 7.81 -23.50
CA PHE A 22 23.12 8.55 -22.53
C PHE A 22 21.99 9.35 -23.20
N LEU A 23 22.26 9.99 -24.35
CA LEU A 23 21.27 10.72 -25.13
C LEU A 23 20.25 9.81 -25.83
N ILE A 24 20.66 8.59 -26.25
CA ILE A 24 19.77 7.60 -26.86
C ILE A 24 18.89 6.93 -25.81
N PHE A 25 19.41 6.63 -24.62
CA PHE A 25 18.63 6.03 -23.52
C PHE A 25 17.58 7.00 -22.97
N ASN A 26 17.88 8.31 -22.93
CA ASN A 26 16.89 9.34 -22.57
C ASN A 26 15.85 9.63 -23.68
N ARG A 27 16.03 9.12 -24.91
CA ARG A 27 15.10 9.35 -26.03
C ARG A 27 13.98 8.33 -26.13
N GLN A 28 13.95 7.27 -25.31
CA GLN A 28 12.92 6.22 -25.42
C GLN A 28 11.66 6.41 -24.58
N HIS A 29 11.43 7.59 -23.98
CA HIS A 29 10.14 7.94 -23.38
C HIS A 29 9.63 9.34 -23.74
N THR A 30 9.91 9.83 -24.94
CA THR A 30 9.19 11.01 -25.46
C THR A 30 8.01 10.55 -26.32
N GLY A 31 6.97 10.02 -25.67
CA GLY A 31 5.64 10.28 -26.20
C GLY A 31 5.48 11.80 -26.22
N THR A 32 5.21 12.38 -27.38
CA THR A 32 4.99 13.83 -27.51
C THR A 32 3.92 14.22 -26.47
N PRO A 33 4.24 15.05 -25.47
CA PRO A 33 3.27 15.39 -24.44
C PRO A 33 2.17 16.23 -25.08
N SER A 34 0.93 15.78 -24.95
CA SER A 34 -0.23 16.55 -25.38
C SER A 34 -0.40 17.79 -24.51
N LEU A 35 -0.91 18.88 -25.11
CA LEU A 35 -1.29 20.10 -24.39
C LEU A 35 -2.49 19.83 -23.47
N ILE A 36 -2.67 20.59 -22.38
CA ILE A 36 -3.91 20.62 -21.59
C ILE A 36 -5.13 20.93 -22.48
N SER A 37 -4.94 21.72 -23.54
CA SER A 37 -5.97 22.04 -24.52
C SER A 37 -6.34 20.87 -25.44
N ASP A 38 -5.44 19.89 -25.61
CA ASP A 38 -5.60 18.74 -26.50
C ASP A 38 -5.40 17.44 -25.72
N VAL A 39 -6.22 17.20 -24.71
CA VAL A 39 -6.13 15.96 -23.93
C VAL A 39 -6.39 14.77 -24.86
N ASP A 40 -5.33 14.08 -25.31
CA ASP A 40 -5.38 12.93 -26.23
C ASP A 40 -6.27 11.83 -25.64
N SER A 41 -7.54 11.88 -26.01
CA SER A 41 -8.57 10.99 -25.48
C SER A 41 -8.66 9.67 -26.24
N SER A 42 -7.80 9.45 -27.25
CA SER A 42 -7.87 8.26 -28.10
C SER A 42 -7.61 6.95 -27.34
N LYS A 43 -6.98 7.04 -26.16
CA LYS A 43 -6.63 5.92 -25.28
C LYS A 43 -7.56 5.77 -24.08
N ILE A 44 -8.61 6.59 -23.99
CA ILE A 44 -9.51 6.63 -22.83
C ILE A 44 -10.78 5.86 -23.19
N ARG A 45 -11.19 4.94 -22.32
CA ARG A 45 -12.46 4.23 -22.51
C ARG A 45 -13.62 5.24 -22.59
N PRO A 46 -14.52 5.15 -23.60
CA PRO A 46 -15.56 6.16 -23.81
C PRO A 46 -16.43 6.43 -22.58
N GLU A 47 -16.80 5.40 -21.83
CA GLU A 47 -17.60 5.49 -20.62
C GLU A 47 -16.88 6.26 -19.48
N ILE A 48 -15.57 6.06 -19.36
CA ILE A 48 -14.73 6.77 -18.39
C ILE A 48 -14.52 8.22 -18.84
N LYS A 49 -14.35 8.43 -20.15
CA LYS A 49 -14.17 9.76 -20.73
C LYS A 49 -15.38 10.64 -20.44
N ILE A 50 -16.59 10.16 -20.74
CA ILE A 50 -17.84 10.90 -20.47
C ILE A 50 -17.91 11.30 -19.00
N TYR A 51 -17.64 10.34 -18.10
CA TYR A 51 -17.65 10.58 -16.66
C TYR A 51 -16.63 11.65 -16.24
N ILE A 52 -15.38 11.54 -16.70
CA ILE A 52 -14.32 12.50 -16.34
C ILE A 52 -14.59 13.89 -16.96
N ASP A 53 -15.13 13.97 -18.18
CA ASP A 53 -15.48 15.23 -18.82
C ASP A 53 -16.55 15.99 -18.04
N GLU A 54 -17.58 15.28 -17.55
CA GLU A 54 -18.61 15.85 -16.70
C GLU A 54 -18.03 16.46 -15.42
N LEU A 55 -16.96 15.85 -14.86
CA LEU A 55 -16.30 16.39 -13.68
C LEU A 55 -15.84 17.82 -13.92
N TYR A 56 -15.40 18.22 -15.12
CA TYR A 56 -14.91 19.58 -15.40
C TYR A 56 -15.91 20.66 -14.94
N ASN A 57 -17.21 20.42 -15.09
CA ASN A 57 -18.26 21.35 -14.71
C ASN A 57 -18.83 21.13 -13.30
N SER A 58 -18.51 20.00 -12.68
CA SER A 58 -18.99 19.67 -11.33
C SER A 58 -18.17 20.35 -10.23
N GLU A 59 -18.84 20.74 -9.15
CA GLU A 59 -18.20 21.24 -7.94
C GLU A 59 -17.74 20.08 -7.03
N ILE A 60 -16.62 20.27 -6.33
CA ILE A 60 -16.19 19.38 -5.24
C ILE A 60 -16.75 19.97 -3.95
N THR A 61 -17.77 19.34 -3.37
CA THR A 61 -18.48 19.84 -2.19
C THR A 61 -17.90 19.33 -0.87
N SER A 62 -17.32 18.13 -0.87
CA SER A 62 -16.68 17.52 0.31
C SER A 62 -15.63 16.47 -0.09
N ILE A 63 -14.76 16.14 0.86
CA ILE A 63 -13.78 15.06 0.78
C ILE A 63 -13.85 14.29 2.10
N GLU A 64 -14.10 12.97 2.02
CA GLU A 64 -14.21 12.10 3.19
C GLU A 64 -13.19 10.96 3.11
N HIS A 65 -12.53 10.66 4.23
CA HIS A 65 -11.68 9.47 4.35
C HIS A 65 -12.56 8.24 4.59
N THR A 66 -12.54 7.29 3.65
CA THR A 66 -13.36 6.07 3.73
C THR A 66 -12.63 4.86 4.32
N THR A 67 -11.38 5.04 4.77
CA THR A 67 -10.59 3.98 5.40
C THR A 67 -10.72 4.08 6.92
N ASP A 68 -11.15 3.00 7.56
CA ASP A 68 -11.13 2.89 9.02
C ASP A 68 -9.69 3.04 9.53
N GLY A 69 -9.50 3.88 10.55
CA GLY A 69 -8.18 4.06 11.17
C GLY A 69 -7.67 2.74 11.76
N ILE A 70 -6.53 2.25 11.27
CA ILE A 70 -5.89 1.05 11.85
C ILE A 70 -5.25 1.47 13.19
N GLU A 71 -5.64 0.82 14.30
CA GLU A 71 -5.00 1.04 15.60
C GLU A 71 -3.49 0.81 15.47
N GLN A 72 -2.70 1.82 15.84
CA GLN A 72 -1.24 1.70 15.81
C GLN A 72 -0.77 0.73 16.90
N THR A 73 -0.30 -0.44 16.49
CA THR A 73 0.29 -1.44 17.40
C THR A 73 1.57 -0.88 18.00
N LYS A 74 1.55 -0.51 19.28
CA LYS A 74 2.75 -0.06 20.00
C LYS A 74 3.51 -1.26 20.57
N LYS A 75 4.82 -1.31 20.35
CA LYS A 75 5.71 -2.27 21.03
C LYS A 75 5.63 -2.05 22.54
N ARG A 76 5.32 -3.10 23.32
CA ARG A 76 5.30 -3.07 24.79
C ARG A 76 6.39 -3.99 25.34
N LEU A 77 6.97 -3.61 26.47
CA LEU A 77 7.84 -4.49 27.27
C LEU A 77 6.97 -5.31 28.24
N PRO A 78 7.34 -6.56 28.56
CA PRO A 78 6.63 -7.33 29.58
C PRO A 78 6.78 -6.66 30.95
N ASN A 79 5.72 -6.73 31.77
CA ASN A 79 5.79 -6.33 33.17
C ASN A 79 6.51 -7.40 34.01
N ASN A 80 6.94 -7.03 35.22
CA ASN A 80 7.48 -7.99 36.18
C ASN A 80 6.47 -9.13 36.45
N PRO A 81 6.92 -10.39 36.60
CA PRO A 81 6.06 -11.51 36.98
C PRO A 81 5.29 -11.20 38.26
N LYS A 82 4.03 -11.61 38.32
CA LYS A 82 3.14 -11.40 39.48
C LYS A 82 2.69 -12.74 40.02
N GLU A 83 2.34 -12.74 41.30
CA GLU A 83 1.69 -13.86 41.95
C GLU A 83 0.34 -14.18 41.29
N PHE A 84 0.04 -15.46 41.11
CA PHE A 84 -1.19 -15.94 40.48
C PHE A 84 -1.63 -17.27 41.10
N SER A 85 -2.93 -17.59 41.11
CA SER A 85 -3.43 -18.85 41.65
C SER A 85 -2.90 -20.06 40.88
N ALA A 86 -2.54 -21.15 41.54
CA ALA A 86 -2.25 -22.41 40.84
C ALA A 86 -3.48 -22.92 40.05
N GLY A 87 -3.23 -23.58 38.93
CA GLY A 87 -4.29 -24.20 38.13
C GLY A 87 -3.86 -24.69 36.76
N ARG A 88 -4.86 -24.97 35.92
CA ARG A 88 -4.71 -25.39 34.52
C ARG A 88 -5.28 -24.30 33.61
N PHE A 89 -4.42 -23.67 32.82
CA PHE A 89 -4.74 -22.52 31.98
C PHE A 89 -4.71 -22.89 30.50
N LYS A 90 -5.82 -22.65 29.80
CA LYS A 90 -5.90 -22.77 28.34
C LYS A 90 -5.48 -21.45 27.70
N VAL A 91 -4.36 -21.45 26.99
CA VAL A 91 -3.85 -20.30 26.25
C VAL A 91 -4.08 -20.55 24.76
N VAL A 92 -4.81 -19.64 24.12
CA VAL A 92 -5.15 -19.72 22.69
C VAL A 92 -4.35 -18.65 21.95
N PHE A 93 -3.53 -19.08 20.99
CA PHE A 93 -2.85 -18.21 20.05
C PHE A 93 -3.65 -18.23 18.74
N ASN A 94 -4.06 -17.06 18.27
CA ASN A 94 -4.78 -16.92 17.01
C ASN A 94 -3.95 -16.05 16.07
N ASN A 95 -3.75 -16.52 14.84
CA ASN A 95 -3.13 -15.76 13.78
C ASN A 95 -3.86 -16.05 12.47
N ASP A 96 -4.60 -15.07 11.94
CA ASP A 96 -5.26 -15.12 10.63
C ASP A 96 -5.91 -16.49 10.32
N ASN A 97 -6.84 -16.92 11.19
CA ASN A 97 -7.58 -18.18 11.13
C ASN A 97 -6.80 -19.47 11.48
N ASP A 98 -5.53 -19.38 11.88
CA ASP A 98 -4.77 -20.49 12.49
C ASP A 98 -4.86 -20.38 14.03
N LYS A 99 -5.52 -21.36 14.66
CA LYS A 99 -5.70 -21.45 16.11
C LYS A 99 -4.78 -22.50 16.70
N LYS A 100 -3.87 -22.09 17.57
CA LYS A 100 -3.03 -22.99 18.36
C LYS A 100 -3.41 -22.90 19.83
N VAL A 101 -3.56 -24.04 20.47
CA VAL A 101 -3.89 -24.09 21.90
C VAL A 101 -2.76 -24.73 22.66
N MET A 102 -2.36 -24.06 23.75
CA MET A 102 -1.43 -24.58 24.73
C MET A 102 -2.12 -24.64 26.09
N ILE A 103 -1.85 -25.68 26.85
CA ILE A 103 -2.28 -25.76 28.24
C ILE A 103 -1.05 -25.60 29.12
N PHE A 104 -1.15 -24.72 30.10
CA PHE A 104 -0.18 -24.53 31.16
C PHE A 104 -0.80 -25.09 32.43
N GLN A 105 -0.25 -26.17 32.96
CA GLN A 105 -0.68 -26.74 34.23
C GLN A 105 0.41 -26.49 35.26
N THR A 106 0.05 -25.90 36.39
CA THR A 106 1.00 -25.56 37.45
C THR A 106 0.81 -26.40 38.72
N GLU A 107 0.02 -27.47 38.63
CA GLU A 107 -0.27 -28.41 39.71
C GLU A 107 0.07 -29.86 39.28
N GLU A 108 0.68 -30.63 40.17
CA GLU A 108 1.04 -32.04 39.92
C GLU A 108 -0.16 -32.99 40.14
N LYS A 109 -1.10 -32.63 41.03
CA LYS A 109 -2.32 -33.40 41.34
C LYS A 109 -3.51 -32.46 41.47
N VAL A 110 -4.69 -32.90 41.01
CA VAL A 110 -5.92 -32.10 41.02
C VAL A 110 -6.32 -31.79 42.47
N GLY A 111 -6.19 -30.52 42.85
CA GLY A 111 -6.65 -29.98 44.13
C GLY A 111 -5.54 -29.52 45.08
N HIS A 112 -5.16 -28.22 45.00
CA HIS A 112 -4.80 -27.33 46.13
C HIS A 112 -4.41 -25.91 45.60
N ILE A 113 -5.33 -24.94 45.46
CA ILE A 113 -5.64 -23.78 46.35
C ILE A 113 -4.47 -22.99 46.99
N SER A 114 -3.31 -22.85 46.36
CA SER A 114 -2.32 -21.84 46.83
C SER A 114 -1.74 -21.00 45.69
N PRO A 115 -1.46 -19.71 45.94
CA PRO A 115 -0.90 -18.85 44.92
C PRO A 115 0.56 -19.20 44.64
N ILE A 116 0.94 -19.06 43.38
CA ILE A 116 2.28 -19.26 42.85
C ILE A 116 2.95 -17.91 42.76
N THR A 117 4.08 -17.79 43.45
CA THR A 117 5.04 -16.70 43.25
C THR A 117 6.10 -17.18 42.25
N PRO A 118 6.15 -16.62 41.02
CA PRO A 118 7.11 -17.02 40.00
C PRO A 118 8.56 -16.97 40.51
N GLY A 119 9.31 -18.06 40.34
CA GLY A 119 10.71 -18.17 40.76
C GLY A 119 10.93 -18.49 42.24
N VAL A 120 9.86 -18.60 43.04
CA VAL A 120 9.92 -18.95 44.48
C VAL A 120 9.13 -20.22 44.77
N THR A 121 7.89 -20.30 44.29
CA THR A 121 7.03 -21.48 44.50
C THR A 121 7.48 -22.62 43.59
N ASP A 122 7.82 -23.77 44.16
CA ASP A 122 8.11 -24.99 43.40
C ASP A 122 6.82 -25.56 42.79
N VAL A 123 6.86 -25.87 41.50
CA VAL A 123 5.69 -26.31 40.73
C VAL A 123 6.02 -27.58 39.96
N GLY A 124 5.33 -28.69 40.27
CA GLY A 124 5.37 -29.93 39.48
C GLY A 124 4.56 -29.88 38.19
N GLY A 125 4.45 -28.69 37.59
CA GLY A 125 3.60 -28.39 36.45
C GLY A 125 4.21 -28.78 35.09
N TYR A 126 3.43 -28.64 34.03
CA TYR A 126 3.86 -28.88 32.65
C TYR A 126 3.16 -27.96 31.66
N VAL A 127 3.71 -27.88 30.44
CA VAL A 127 3.10 -27.18 29.30
C VAL A 127 2.87 -28.19 28.18
N GLU A 128 1.64 -28.30 27.70
CA GLU A 128 1.25 -29.18 26.58
C GLU A 128 0.70 -28.38 25.40
N ILE A 129 0.98 -28.84 24.18
CA ILE A 129 0.40 -28.31 22.95
C ILE A 129 -0.78 -29.19 22.55
N GLN A 130 -1.97 -28.61 22.42
CA GLN A 130 -3.15 -29.34 21.96
C GLN A 130 -3.11 -29.43 20.42
N LYS A 131 -2.95 -30.65 19.90
CA LYS A 131 -2.82 -30.91 18.46
C LYS A 131 -4.10 -30.66 17.65
N ASN A 132 -5.27 -30.55 18.29
CA ASN A 132 -6.54 -30.28 17.60
C ASN A 132 -7.50 -29.51 18.54
N PRO A 133 -7.62 -28.17 18.43
CA PRO A 133 -8.41 -27.36 19.37
C PRO A 133 -9.92 -27.43 19.22
N GLU A 134 -10.42 -28.04 18.14
CA GLU A 134 -11.84 -28.00 17.74
C GLU A 134 -12.65 -29.20 18.23
N ASN A 135 -12.02 -30.24 18.79
CA ASN A 135 -12.72 -31.40 19.31
C ASN A 135 -12.83 -31.37 20.84
N ASP A 136 -13.81 -30.63 21.35
CA ASP A 136 -14.67 -31.21 22.38
C ASP A 136 -15.66 -32.13 21.63
N ASN A 137 -15.34 -33.42 21.60
CA ASN A 137 -16.16 -34.55 21.15
C ASN A 137 -16.56 -34.64 19.66
N SER A 138 -15.69 -35.13 18.78
CA SER A 138 -16.10 -36.08 17.72
C SER A 138 -14.90 -36.68 16.98
N GLU A 139 -14.96 -37.99 16.75
CA GLU A 139 -14.05 -38.71 15.86
C GLU A 139 -14.17 -38.17 14.43
N GLY A 140 -13.05 -37.80 13.80
CA GLY A 140 -13.07 -37.33 12.42
C GLY A 140 -11.72 -36.77 11.98
N VAL A 141 -11.11 -37.44 11.00
CA VAL A 141 -9.84 -37.08 10.36
C VAL A 141 -9.96 -35.77 9.57
N ALA A 142 -8.95 -34.88 9.61
CA ALA A 142 -8.57 -34.04 8.46
C ALA A 142 -7.32 -33.16 8.66
N HIS A 143 -6.28 -33.53 7.90
CA HIS A 143 -5.41 -32.67 7.07
C HIS A 143 -4.36 -31.72 7.67
N THR A 144 -3.12 -32.16 7.51
CA THR A 144 -1.92 -31.38 7.21
C THR A 144 -2.04 -30.56 5.90
N THR A 145 -1.73 -29.26 5.97
CA THR A 145 -1.19 -28.36 4.92
C THR A 145 -1.66 -28.50 3.46
N LYS A 146 -2.32 -27.45 2.92
CA LYS A 146 -1.78 -26.54 1.88
C LYS A 146 -2.80 -25.52 1.36
N SER A 147 -2.22 -24.37 1.00
CA SER A 147 -2.67 -23.37 0.02
C SER A 147 -3.80 -22.43 0.43
N LEU A 148 -3.44 -21.14 0.53
CA LEU A 148 -4.30 -20.07 0.05
C LEU A 148 -4.85 -20.51 -1.30
N ASP A 149 -6.16 -20.58 -1.45
CA ASP A 149 -6.88 -20.28 -2.69
C ASP A 149 -8.36 -20.15 -2.36
N ASN A 150 -9.01 -19.23 -3.08
CA ASN A 150 -10.45 -18.89 -3.05
C ASN A 150 -10.89 -17.82 -2.03
N GLN A 151 -10.31 -16.63 -2.13
CA GLN A 151 -11.12 -15.39 -2.10
C GLN A 151 -11.44 -14.96 -3.53
N SER A 152 -12.41 -15.63 -4.14
CA SER A 152 -12.92 -15.27 -5.46
C SER A 152 -14.42 -15.53 -5.49
N SER A 153 -15.16 -14.66 -4.80
CA SER A 153 -16.60 -14.49 -5.02
C SER A 153 -17.16 -13.42 -4.07
N LEU A 154 -16.88 -12.15 -4.34
CA LEU A 154 -17.78 -11.08 -3.92
C LEU A 154 -17.92 -10.04 -5.03
N ASN A 155 -19.01 -10.22 -5.78
CA ASN A 155 -19.88 -9.21 -6.35
C ASN A 155 -19.29 -8.19 -7.32
N SER A 156 -19.48 -8.52 -8.60
CA SER A 156 -19.83 -7.67 -9.74
C SER A 156 -20.53 -6.34 -9.40
N TYR A 157 -19.78 -5.38 -8.91
CA TYR A 157 -19.74 -4.06 -9.52
C TYR A 157 -18.33 -3.96 -10.11
N THR A 158 -18.20 -3.74 -11.41
CA THR A 158 -16.89 -3.51 -11.99
C THR A 158 -16.37 -2.22 -11.36
N ASP A 159 -15.52 -2.30 -10.32
CA ASP A 159 -14.74 -1.16 -9.85
C ASP A 159 -14.02 -0.63 -11.09
N LEU A 160 -14.50 0.47 -11.65
CA LEU A 160 -13.91 1.12 -12.81
C LEU A 160 -12.62 1.80 -12.36
N LYS A 161 -11.62 0.98 -12.03
CA LYS A 161 -10.27 1.45 -11.70
C LYS A 161 -9.71 2.12 -12.94
N LEU A 162 -9.27 3.35 -12.78
CA LEU A 162 -8.64 4.11 -13.85
C LEU A 162 -7.27 3.49 -14.17
N ASN A 163 -7.02 3.25 -15.45
CA ASN A 163 -5.68 2.92 -15.91
C ASN A 163 -4.78 4.18 -15.93
N ALA A 164 -3.49 4.02 -16.27
CA ALA A 164 -2.54 5.12 -16.24
C ALA A 164 -2.92 6.29 -17.16
N SER A 165 -3.42 5.99 -18.37
CA SER A 165 -3.85 7.03 -19.32
C SER A 165 -5.11 7.75 -18.83
N GLU A 166 -6.04 7.03 -18.20
CA GLU A 166 -7.27 7.60 -17.62
C GLU A 166 -6.99 8.46 -16.39
N LEU A 167 -5.99 8.08 -15.58
CA LEU A 167 -5.55 8.88 -14.45
C LEU A 167 -4.81 10.16 -14.90
N ASP A 168 -4.01 10.09 -15.96
CA ASP A 168 -3.41 11.28 -16.61
C ASP A 168 -4.50 12.21 -17.14
N TYR A 169 -5.50 11.65 -17.82
CA TYR A 169 -6.68 12.37 -18.33
C TYR A 169 -7.43 13.11 -17.21
N LEU A 170 -7.77 12.39 -16.13
CA LEU A 170 -8.39 12.98 -14.93
C LEU A 170 -7.52 14.11 -14.37
N THR A 171 -6.22 13.87 -14.22
CA THR A 171 -5.30 14.87 -13.66
C THR A 171 -5.31 16.14 -14.49
N ARG A 172 -5.24 16.05 -15.83
CA ARG A 172 -5.30 17.22 -16.71
C ARG A 172 -6.62 17.98 -16.60
N ILE A 173 -7.75 17.28 -16.49
CA ILE A 173 -9.06 17.91 -16.26
C ILE A 173 -9.11 18.64 -14.90
N LEU A 174 -8.52 18.07 -13.85
CA LEU A 174 -8.40 18.72 -12.55
C LEU A 174 -7.55 20.00 -12.60
N TYR A 175 -6.46 20.02 -13.38
CA TYR A 175 -5.68 21.25 -13.60
C TYR A 175 -6.46 22.28 -14.40
N LYS A 176 -7.14 21.87 -15.47
CA LYS A 176 -7.95 22.76 -16.31
C LYS A 176 -9.05 23.48 -15.53
N LYS A 177 -9.60 22.85 -14.49
CA LYS A 177 -10.59 23.50 -13.60
C LYS A 177 -10.11 24.79 -12.94
N PHE A 178 -8.79 24.97 -12.75
CA PHE A 178 -8.25 26.22 -12.20
C PHE A 178 -8.39 27.43 -13.15
N GLU A 179 -8.74 27.21 -14.43
CA GLU A 179 -9.09 28.29 -15.36
C GLU A 179 -10.43 28.97 -15.00
N LYS A 180 -11.25 28.33 -14.16
CA LYS A 180 -12.56 28.86 -13.76
C LYS A 180 -12.44 29.81 -12.59
N SER A 181 -13.38 30.76 -12.52
CA SER A 181 -13.61 31.54 -11.32
C SER A 181 -14.15 30.64 -10.22
N ILE A 182 -13.31 30.30 -9.26
CA ILE A 182 -13.63 29.45 -8.11
C ILE A 182 -13.35 30.20 -6.80
N THR A 183 -14.03 29.81 -5.73
CA THR A 183 -13.77 30.32 -4.37
C THR A 183 -12.52 29.69 -3.77
N ASP A 184 -11.95 30.29 -2.73
CA ASP A 184 -10.79 29.74 -2.02
C ASP A 184 -11.06 28.32 -1.46
N SER A 185 -12.27 28.07 -0.97
CA SER A 185 -12.68 26.74 -0.48
C SER A 185 -12.67 25.70 -1.60
N GLN A 186 -13.25 26.04 -2.76
CA GLN A 186 -13.24 25.18 -3.94
C GLN A 186 -11.83 24.94 -4.46
N ALA A 187 -10.96 25.95 -4.43
CA ALA A 187 -9.54 25.81 -4.79
C ALA A 187 -8.79 24.86 -3.84
N ASN A 188 -9.07 24.92 -2.54
CA ASN A 188 -8.48 24.01 -1.55
C ASN A 188 -8.89 22.55 -1.77
N TYR A 189 -10.18 22.30 -2.04
CA TYR A 189 -10.65 20.95 -2.39
C TYR A 189 -10.05 20.46 -3.70
N LEU A 190 -10.01 21.31 -4.74
CA LEU A 190 -9.44 20.95 -6.03
C LEU A 190 -7.94 20.64 -5.91
N ASN A 191 -7.19 21.40 -5.11
CA ASN A 191 -5.80 21.10 -4.80
C ASN A 191 -5.63 19.74 -4.13
N SER A 192 -6.46 19.44 -3.13
CA SER A 192 -6.41 18.15 -2.41
C SER A 192 -6.66 16.97 -3.35
N VAL A 193 -7.72 17.03 -4.16
CA VAL A 193 -8.06 15.95 -5.12
C VAL A 193 -6.98 15.79 -6.20
N LYS A 194 -6.45 16.92 -6.71
CA LYS A 194 -5.31 16.92 -7.64
C LYS A 194 -4.09 16.24 -7.02
N ASP A 195 -3.76 16.55 -5.76
CA ASP A 195 -2.61 15.97 -5.08
C ASP A 195 -2.79 14.47 -4.84
N TYR A 196 -4.00 14.00 -4.53
CA TYR A 196 -4.30 12.57 -4.44
C TYR A 196 -4.09 11.87 -5.79
N ALA A 197 -4.57 12.47 -6.90
CA ALA A 197 -4.37 11.91 -8.24
C ALA A 197 -2.87 11.83 -8.61
N LEU A 198 -2.09 12.88 -8.31
CA LEU A 198 -0.65 12.89 -8.53
C LEU A 198 0.08 11.83 -7.68
N ALA A 199 -0.30 11.68 -6.40
CA ALA A 199 0.30 10.69 -5.51
C ALA A 199 0.07 9.26 -6.02
N ILE A 200 -1.11 8.96 -6.57
CA ILE A 200 -1.41 7.67 -7.20
C ILE A 200 -0.58 7.50 -8.48
N MET A 201 -0.57 8.50 -9.35
CA MET A 201 0.08 8.43 -10.67
C MET A 201 1.61 8.26 -10.58
N PHE A 202 2.24 8.95 -9.62
CA PHE A 202 3.68 8.91 -9.37
C PHE A 202 4.06 7.99 -8.20
N SER A 203 3.19 7.07 -7.79
CA SER A 203 3.53 6.10 -6.75
C SER A 203 4.81 5.35 -7.11
N ARG A 204 5.86 5.51 -6.28
CA ARG A 204 7.22 4.95 -6.47
C ARG A 204 7.96 5.44 -7.73
N LYS A 205 7.52 6.55 -8.33
CA LYS A 205 8.17 7.19 -9.48
C LYS A 205 8.63 8.59 -9.11
N ASN A 206 9.76 9.02 -9.67
CA ASN A 206 10.15 10.43 -9.68
C ASN A 206 9.45 11.13 -10.85
N GLY A 207 9.38 12.46 -10.85
CA GLY A 207 8.78 13.22 -11.97
C GLY A 207 7.59 14.11 -11.61
N ILE A 208 7.08 14.05 -10.37
CA ILE A 208 5.89 14.80 -9.96
C ILE A 208 6.06 16.32 -10.11
N ALA A 209 7.26 16.83 -9.79
CA ALA A 209 7.57 18.25 -9.85
C ALA A 209 7.67 18.74 -11.30
N GLU A 210 8.36 17.99 -12.17
CA GLU A 210 8.44 18.32 -13.60
C GLU A 210 7.05 18.32 -14.24
N TYR A 211 6.24 17.30 -13.96
CA TYR A 211 4.88 17.18 -14.49
C TYR A 211 3.96 18.30 -13.98
N HIS A 212 3.99 18.59 -12.68
CA HIS A 212 3.23 19.70 -12.09
C HIS A 212 3.60 21.05 -12.73
N ASN A 213 4.90 21.35 -12.81
CA ASN A 213 5.39 22.60 -13.38
C ASN A 213 5.03 22.73 -14.87
N GLN A 214 5.07 21.63 -15.61
CA GLN A 214 4.61 21.62 -16.99
C GLN A 214 3.15 22.08 -17.08
N LEU A 215 2.23 21.44 -16.34
CA LEU A 215 0.81 21.79 -16.39
C LEU A 215 0.53 23.22 -15.91
N ILE A 216 1.23 23.69 -14.87
CA ILE A 216 1.11 25.09 -14.41
C ILE A 216 1.56 26.07 -15.50
N ASN A 217 2.65 25.78 -16.21
CA ASN A 217 3.12 26.64 -17.29
C ASN A 217 2.16 26.66 -18.48
N GLU A 218 1.42 25.58 -18.71
CA GLU A 218 0.38 25.53 -19.73
C GLU A 218 -0.84 26.37 -19.34
N LEU A 219 -1.26 26.37 -18.07
CA LEU A 219 -2.36 27.22 -17.56
C LEU A 219 -2.07 28.73 -17.59
N LYS A 220 -0.80 29.13 -17.67
CA LYS A 220 -0.38 30.54 -17.71
C LYS A 220 -0.37 31.13 -19.13
N LYS A 221 -0.51 30.30 -20.17
CA LYS A 221 -0.51 30.72 -21.58
C LYS A 221 -1.90 31.12 -22.02
#